data_AF-A0A7Y2E6L5-F1
#
_entry.id   AF-A0A7Y2E6L5-F1
#
_cell.length_a   1.000
_cell.length_b   1.000
_cell.length_c   1.000
_cell.angle_alpha   90.00
_cell.angle_beta   90.00
_cell.angle_gamma   90.00
#
_symmetry.space_group_name_H-M   'P 1'
#
loop_
_entity.id
_entity.type
_entity.pdbx_description
1 polymer ?
#
loop_
_entity_poly.entity_id
_entity_poly.type
_entity_poly.pdbx_seq_one_letter_code
_entity_poly.pdbx_strand_id
1 'polypeptide(L)'
;EQSDGENQRSEENRERLAEEQEMTADEMRALEEKMEQTLERMEELRNQPTEEFQDMSEDLQDQNMPQQMEDNASEIRENQLDSAQQQQQQMSENLQSFQSQMSDMQMSMQGAQMQMNTAAIRAALEDVLTLSRQQEDLRLQITDVASDSPLLRPAAQRQAHLSDGLRIVSDSLQSIAREVPQMSRAVQEQAGNALREMSESTGALTERQSRQAAGHQRGAMTSLNELALMLSELMNQMMNGSGQGSSNMSMEQMTQQLQQMGQQQQELNRQIQQLLNDMQGNRLTQDMQERLRQLGSQQEQIRSDLRQLSRERDAQNKLLGDLNRIAEQMAESIEEMQQSRVSRRTVQRQQQILTRLLEASKSLQERGKDNKRQGRTAEEILRESPADLTPAEQAERLRRDLIRALETGYSADYQDLIRRYFELLQNRESAAEQR
;
A
#
# COMPACT_ATOMS: atom_id res chain seq x y z
N GLU A 1 17.29 -42.27 50.52
CA GLU A 1 17.22 -40.80 50.54
C GLU A 1 17.84 -40.13 49.32
N GLN A 2 19.14 -40.27 48.99
CA GLN A 2 19.66 -39.71 47.72
C GLN A 2 19.20 -40.45 46.45
N SER A 3 19.00 -41.77 46.49
CA SER A 3 18.48 -42.53 45.34
C SER A 3 16.98 -42.35 45.11
N ASP A 4 16.20 -42.10 46.16
CA ASP A 4 14.74 -41.93 46.05
C ASP A 4 14.38 -40.59 45.40
N GLY A 5 15.17 -39.54 45.65
CA GLY A 5 15.00 -38.23 45.01
C GLY A 5 15.41 -38.17 43.54
N GLU A 6 16.38 -39.01 43.11
CA GLU A 6 16.73 -39.17 41.69
C GLU A 6 15.68 -40.01 40.94
N ASN A 7 15.12 -41.03 41.59
CA ASN A 7 14.05 -41.85 40.99
C ASN A 7 12.72 -41.08 40.86
N GLN A 8 12.35 -40.29 41.88
CA GLN A 8 11.16 -39.42 41.81
C GLN A 8 11.26 -38.35 40.72
N ARG A 9 12.44 -37.72 40.56
CA ARG A 9 12.69 -36.78 39.46
C ARG A 9 12.65 -37.44 38.08
N SER A 10 13.04 -38.71 37.99
CA SER A 10 12.96 -39.49 36.75
C SER A 10 11.53 -39.91 36.41
N GLU A 11 10.69 -40.22 37.40
CA GLU A 11 9.25 -40.48 37.20
C GLU A 11 8.49 -39.20 36.82
N GLU A 12 8.71 -38.08 37.53
CA GLU A 12 8.08 -36.79 37.19
C GLU A 12 8.44 -36.32 35.76
N ASN A 13 9.69 -36.53 35.32
CA ASN A 13 10.10 -36.20 33.95
C ASN A 13 9.46 -37.13 32.90
N ARG A 14 9.23 -38.40 33.23
CA ARG A 14 8.56 -39.36 32.33
C ARG A 14 7.09 -39.04 32.19
N GLU A 15 6.41 -38.75 33.29
CA GLU A 15 4.99 -38.36 33.26
C GLU A 15 4.79 -37.10 32.42
N ARG A 16 5.64 -36.09 32.61
CA ARG A 16 5.61 -34.89 31.77
C ARG A 16 5.82 -35.17 30.28
N LEU A 17 6.75 -36.06 29.93
CA LEU A 17 7.01 -36.39 28.54
C LEU A 17 5.83 -37.17 27.92
N ALA A 18 5.19 -38.04 28.70
CA ALA A 18 3.97 -38.74 28.28
C ALA A 18 2.79 -37.77 28.10
N GLU A 19 2.62 -36.79 29.00
CA GLU A 19 1.61 -35.72 28.86
C GLU A 19 1.87 -34.87 27.60
N GLU A 20 3.13 -34.52 27.31
CA GLU A 20 3.50 -33.82 26.07
C GLU A 20 3.15 -34.64 24.81
N GLN A 21 3.33 -35.96 24.87
CA GLN A 21 3.00 -36.86 23.77
C GLN A 21 1.46 -36.98 23.58
N GLU A 22 0.68 -37.06 24.66
CA GLU A 22 -0.80 -37.04 24.61
C GLU A 22 -1.34 -35.71 24.05
N MET A 23 -0.76 -34.57 24.46
CA MET A 23 -1.12 -33.27 23.88
C MET A 23 -0.84 -33.22 22.37
N THR A 24 0.27 -33.83 21.92
CA THR A 24 0.60 -33.90 20.50
C THR A 24 -0.39 -34.78 19.73
N ALA A 25 -0.91 -35.85 20.35
CA ALA A 25 -1.96 -36.68 19.79
C ALA A 25 -3.27 -35.90 19.56
N ASP A 26 -3.64 -35.06 20.52
CA ASP A 26 -4.81 -34.18 20.40
C ASP A 26 -4.63 -33.11 19.30
N GLU A 27 -3.43 -32.53 19.18
CA GLU A 27 -3.12 -31.62 18.07
C GLU A 27 -3.21 -32.33 16.70
N MET A 28 -2.78 -33.59 16.63
CA MET A 28 -2.86 -34.40 15.43
C MET A 28 -4.32 -34.68 15.02
N ARG A 29 -5.19 -35.02 15.98
CA ARG A 29 -6.65 -35.16 15.73
C ARG A 29 -7.27 -33.87 15.21
N ALA A 30 -6.90 -32.74 15.82
CA ALA A 30 -7.39 -31.44 15.40
C ALA A 30 -6.91 -31.07 13.98
N LEU A 31 -5.74 -31.56 13.56
CA LEU A 31 -5.24 -31.41 12.20
C LEU A 31 -6.05 -32.26 11.21
N GLU A 32 -6.30 -33.54 11.53
CA GLU A 32 -7.14 -34.44 10.74
C GLU A 32 -8.55 -33.85 10.53
N GLU A 33 -9.20 -33.38 11.60
CA GLU A 33 -10.54 -32.76 11.51
C GLU A 33 -10.53 -31.50 10.62
N LYS A 34 -9.49 -30.67 10.73
CA LYS A 34 -9.36 -29.49 9.87
C LYS A 34 -9.14 -29.84 8.41
N MET A 35 -8.43 -30.93 8.12
CA MET A 35 -8.26 -31.40 6.75
C MET A 35 -9.58 -31.87 6.15
N GLU A 36 -10.36 -32.66 6.90
CA GLU A 36 -11.67 -33.13 6.47
C GLU A 36 -12.63 -31.95 6.20
N GLN A 37 -12.70 -30.98 7.11
CA GLN A 37 -13.47 -29.74 6.89
C GLN A 37 -12.98 -28.91 5.69
N THR A 38 -11.70 -29.03 5.34
CA THR A 38 -11.12 -28.32 4.18
C THR A 38 -11.50 -29.04 2.88
N LEU A 39 -11.48 -30.37 2.87
CA LEU A 39 -11.97 -31.20 1.77
C LEU A 39 -13.44 -30.91 1.47
N GLU A 40 -14.31 -30.93 2.48
CA GLU A 40 -15.74 -30.64 2.30
C GLU A 40 -15.95 -29.26 1.62
N ARG A 41 -15.21 -28.23 2.07
CA ARG A 41 -15.28 -26.89 1.45
C ARG A 41 -14.75 -26.88 0.02
N MET A 42 -13.73 -27.65 -0.30
CA MET A 42 -13.18 -27.75 -1.65
C MET A 42 -14.17 -28.45 -2.60
N GLU A 43 -14.84 -29.51 -2.14
CA GLU A 43 -15.90 -30.20 -2.90
C GLU A 43 -17.10 -29.28 -3.19
N GLU A 44 -17.49 -28.44 -2.23
CA GLU A 44 -18.54 -27.43 -2.43
C GLU A 44 -18.20 -26.40 -3.54
N LEU A 45 -16.91 -26.10 -3.75
CA LEU A 45 -16.43 -25.14 -4.75
C LEU A 45 -16.41 -25.68 -6.20
N ARG A 46 -16.82 -26.94 -6.40
CA ARG A 46 -17.17 -27.66 -7.66
C ARG A 46 -16.20 -27.59 -8.86
N ASN A 47 -15.02 -27.00 -8.77
CA ASN A 47 -14.07 -26.84 -9.89
C ASN A 47 -12.59 -26.88 -9.46
N GLN A 48 -12.26 -27.36 -8.25
CA GLN A 48 -10.88 -27.51 -7.81
C GLN A 48 -10.48 -28.99 -7.89
N PRO A 49 -9.27 -29.31 -8.36
CA PRO A 49 -8.75 -30.67 -8.25
C PRO A 49 -8.61 -31.02 -6.76
N THR A 50 -9.42 -31.96 -6.28
CA THR A 50 -9.44 -32.44 -4.89
C THR A 50 -8.68 -33.75 -4.70
N GLU A 51 -8.41 -34.50 -5.78
CA GLU A 51 -7.83 -35.85 -5.73
C GLU A 51 -6.53 -35.90 -4.90
N GLU A 52 -5.57 -35.00 -5.16
CA GLU A 52 -4.30 -34.97 -4.42
C GLU A 52 -4.46 -34.63 -2.93
N PHE A 53 -5.43 -33.78 -2.57
CA PHE A 53 -5.72 -33.45 -1.17
C PHE A 53 -6.45 -34.60 -0.47
N GLN A 54 -7.32 -35.29 -1.21
CA GLN A 54 -8.10 -36.42 -0.74
C GLN A 54 -7.20 -37.63 -0.45
N ASP A 55 -6.31 -37.97 -1.38
CA ASP A 55 -5.28 -39.00 -1.20
C ASP A 55 -4.40 -38.71 0.03
N MET A 56 -3.97 -37.45 0.19
CA MET A 56 -3.14 -37.05 1.33
C MET A 56 -3.89 -37.12 2.68
N SER A 57 -5.20 -36.86 2.67
CA SER A 57 -6.05 -37.00 3.86
C SER A 57 -6.30 -38.45 4.25
N GLU A 58 -6.52 -39.31 3.25
CA GLU A 58 -6.66 -40.76 3.45
C GLU A 58 -5.35 -41.36 3.98
N ASP A 59 -4.20 -41.01 3.38
CA ASP A 59 -2.88 -41.45 3.84
C ASP A 59 -2.58 -41.06 5.30
N LEU A 60 -3.05 -39.89 5.74
CA LEU A 60 -2.89 -39.43 7.11
C LEU A 60 -3.75 -40.23 8.10
N GLN A 61 -5.02 -40.46 7.74
CA GLN A 61 -5.95 -41.25 8.54
C GLN A 61 -5.52 -42.73 8.63
N ASP A 62 -5.03 -43.31 7.53
CA ASP A 62 -4.58 -44.70 7.48
C ASP A 62 -3.35 -44.95 8.37
N GLN A 63 -2.51 -43.94 8.57
CA GLN A 63 -1.37 -44.06 9.50
C GLN A 63 -1.81 -44.07 10.97
N ASN A 64 -3.01 -43.59 11.29
CA ASN A 64 -3.55 -43.61 12.66
C ASN A 64 -2.58 -43.00 13.70
N MET A 65 -1.92 -41.89 13.29
CA MET A 65 -0.87 -41.22 14.06
C MET A 65 -1.29 -40.83 15.49
N PRO A 66 -2.53 -40.36 15.75
CA PRO A 66 -2.98 -40.08 17.12
C PRO A 66 -2.89 -41.32 18.03
N GLN A 67 -3.27 -42.49 17.52
CA GLN A 67 -3.20 -43.73 18.28
C GLN A 67 -1.75 -44.13 18.56
N GLN A 68 -0.85 -43.99 17.57
CA GLN A 68 0.58 -44.26 17.76
C GLN A 68 1.20 -43.32 18.82
N MET A 69 0.76 -42.06 18.88
CA MET A 69 1.22 -41.11 19.88
C MET A 69 0.73 -41.49 21.30
N GLU A 70 -0.50 -41.95 21.47
CA GLU A 70 -1.01 -42.43 22.76
C GLU A 70 -0.32 -43.73 23.23
N ASP A 71 -0.05 -44.64 22.31
CA ASP A 71 0.70 -45.87 22.59
C ASP A 71 2.14 -45.52 23.03
N ASN A 72 2.76 -44.54 22.36
CA ASN A 72 4.07 -44.02 22.73
C ASN A 72 4.09 -43.37 24.12
N ALA A 73 3.06 -42.60 24.48
CA ALA A 73 2.91 -42.03 25.81
C ALA A 73 2.82 -43.13 26.89
N SER A 74 2.13 -44.23 26.59
CA SER A 74 2.05 -45.40 27.46
C SER A 74 3.41 -46.09 27.63
N GLU A 75 4.18 -46.26 26.54
CA GLU A 75 5.54 -46.81 26.60
C GLU A 75 6.51 -45.93 27.43
N ILE A 76 6.37 -44.61 27.35
CA ILE A 76 7.14 -43.66 28.18
C ILE A 76 6.81 -43.85 29.67
N ARG A 77 5.53 -43.99 30.03
CA ARG A 77 5.08 -44.25 31.40
C ARG A 77 5.58 -45.60 31.92
N GLU A 78 5.62 -46.62 31.06
CA GLU A 78 6.14 -47.96 31.38
C GLU A 78 7.68 -48.05 31.41
N ASN A 79 8.39 -46.94 31.23
CA ASN A 79 9.85 -46.87 31.20
C ASN A 79 10.51 -47.59 30.00
N GLN A 80 9.78 -47.76 28.89
CA GLN A 80 10.27 -48.38 27.66
C GLN A 80 10.89 -47.35 26.71
N LEU A 81 11.85 -46.55 27.22
CA LEU A 81 12.37 -45.35 26.54
C LEU A 81 13.01 -45.62 25.17
N ASP A 82 13.66 -46.78 24.98
CA ASP A 82 14.32 -47.11 23.71
C ASP A 82 13.30 -47.36 22.59
N SER A 83 12.17 -48.02 22.91
CA SER A 83 11.06 -48.26 21.97
C SER A 83 10.33 -46.96 21.67
N ALA A 84 10.02 -46.20 22.73
CA ALA A 84 9.36 -44.91 22.60
C ALA A 84 10.17 -43.93 21.73
N GLN A 85 11.51 -43.92 21.88
CA GLN A 85 12.38 -43.08 21.05
C GLN A 85 12.35 -43.48 19.57
N GLN A 86 12.36 -44.78 19.25
CA GLN A 86 12.29 -45.24 17.86
C GLN A 86 10.96 -44.87 17.20
N GLN A 87 9.85 -45.07 17.91
CA GLN A 87 8.53 -44.66 17.44
C GLN A 87 8.42 -43.15 17.26
N GLN A 88 8.91 -42.34 18.20
CA GLN A 88 8.96 -40.87 18.05
C GLN A 88 9.75 -40.45 16.81
N GLN A 89 10.86 -41.13 16.52
CA GLN A 89 11.69 -40.83 15.37
C GLN A 89 10.96 -41.11 14.06
N GLN A 90 10.26 -42.26 13.97
CA GLN A 90 9.42 -42.61 12.83
C GLN A 90 8.24 -41.63 12.66
N MET A 91 7.56 -41.27 13.75
CA MET A 91 6.49 -40.26 13.71
C MET A 91 7.01 -38.90 13.22
N SER A 92 8.21 -38.50 13.65
CA SER A 92 8.84 -37.25 13.20
C SER A 92 9.12 -37.27 11.70
N GLU A 93 9.64 -38.38 11.16
CA GLU A 93 9.88 -38.54 9.73
C GLU A 93 8.58 -38.48 8.91
N ASN A 94 7.51 -39.15 9.39
CA ASN A 94 6.20 -39.11 8.74
C ASN A 94 5.62 -37.68 8.73
N LEU A 95 5.69 -36.97 9.85
CA LEU A 95 5.23 -35.58 9.95
C LEU A 95 6.03 -34.63 9.05
N GLN A 96 7.34 -34.84 8.92
CA GLN A 96 8.18 -34.05 8.00
C GLN A 96 7.81 -34.32 6.53
N SER A 97 7.58 -35.59 6.16
CA SER A 97 7.11 -35.96 4.82
C SER A 97 5.77 -35.31 4.52
N PHE A 98 4.81 -35.42 5.46
CA PHE A 98 3.50 -34.79 5.35
C PHE A 98 3.60 -33.26 5.20
N GLN A 99 4.43 -32.60 6.02
CA GLN A 99 4.68 -31.17 5.91
C GLN A 99 5.22 -30.77 4.52
N SER A 100 6.15 -31.56 3.97
CA SER A 100 6.70 -31.31 2.63
C SER A 100 5.62 -31.43 1.56
N GLN A 101 4.83 -32.50 1.58
CA GLN A 101 3.74 -32.71 0.63
C GLN A 101 2.69 -31.60 0.72
N MET A 102 2.31 -31.21 1.94
CA MET A 102 1.38 -30.10 2.17
C MET A 102 1.94 -28.77 1.64
N SER A 103 3.23 -28.51 1.82
CA SER A 103 3.90 -27.31 1.29
C SER A 103 3.94 -27.31 -0.24
N ASP A 104 4.26 -28.45 -0.86
CA ASP A 104 4.31 -28.59 -2.31
C ASP A 104 2.93 -28.43 -2.94
N MET A 105 1.91 -29.04 -2.33
CA MET A 105 0.52 -28.87 -2.74
C MET A 105 0.05 -27.43 -2.57
N GLN A 106 0.37 -26.78 -1.45
CA GLN A 106 0.06 -25.36 -1.24
C GLN A 106 0.69 -24.48 -2.33
N MET A 107 1.96 -24.73 -2.68
CA MET A 107 2.64 -24.02 -3.78
C MET A 107 1.99 -24.28 -5.14
N SER A 108 1.61 -25.53 -5.42
CA SER A 108 0.92 -25.92 -6.66
C SER A 108 -0.44 -25.22 -6.79
N MET A 109 -1.25 -25.25 -5.72
CA MET A 109 -2.56 -24.59 -5.68
C MET A 109 -2.42 -23.07 -5.84
N GLN A 110 -1.46 -22.44 -5.15
CA GLN A 110 -1.18 -21.02 -5.33
C GLN A 110 -0.77 -20.70 -6.77
N GLY A 111 0.07 -21.55 -7.39
CA GLY A 111 0.46 -21.42 -8.79
C GLY A 111 -0.72 -21.53 -9.74
N ALA A 112 -1.59 -22.53 -9.58
CA ALA A 112 -2.79 -22.73 -10.38
C ALA A 112 -3.77 -21.55 -10.25
N GLN A 113 -4.01 -21.08 -9.01
CA GLN A 113 -4.85 -19.90 -8.75
C GLN A 113 -4.27 -18.65 -9.42
N MET A 114 -2.96 -18.44 -9.32
CA MET A 114 -2.26 -17.32 -9.99
C MET A 114 -2.43 -17.39 -11.51
N GLN A 115 -2.31 -18.56 -12.12
CA GLN A 115 -2.52 -18.76 -13.55
C GLN A 115 -3.96 -18.46 -13.97
N MET A 116 -4.94 -18.96 -13.20
CA MET A 116 -6.36 -18.73 -13.46
C MET A 116 -6.70 -17.23 -13.37
N ASN A 117 -6.23 -16.55 -12.33
CA ASN A 117 -6.38 -15.10 -12.17
C ASN A 117 -5.72 -14.34 -13.33
N THR A 118 -4.50 -14.73 -13.73
CA THR A 118 -3.79 -14.10 -14.86
C THR A 118 -4.57 -14.27 -16.16
N ALA A 119 -5.15 -15.44 -16.42
CA ALA A 119 -5.99 -15.68 -17.59
C ALA A 119 -7.25 -14.81 -17.58
N ALA A 120 -7.91 -14.69 -16.42
CA ALA A 120 -9.10 -13.86 -16.25
C ALA A 120 -8.80 -12.37 -16.45
N ILE A 121 -7.67 -11.87 -15.92
CA ILE A 121 -7.21 -10.49 -16.12
C ILE A 121 -6.88 -10.24 -17.60
N ARG A 122 -6.22 -11.19 -18.27
CA ARG A 122 -5.94 -11.08 -19.71
C ARG A 122 -7.23 -11.00 -20.52
N ALA A 123 -8.23 -11.83 -20.22
CA ALA A 123 -9.53 -11.78 -20.89
C ALA A 123 -10.21 -10.42 -20.67
N ALA A 124 -10.24 -9.93 -19.42
CA ALA A 124 -10.81 -8.63 -19.12
C ALA A 124 -10.07 -7.48 -19.83
N LEU A 125 -8.74 -7.54 -19.93
CA LEU A 125 -7.95 -6.56 -20.67
C LEU A 125 -8.32 -6.56 -22.16
N GLU A 126 -8.46 -7.74 -22.77
CA GLU A 126 -8.88 -7.88 -24.18
C GLU A 126 -10.29 -7.30 -24.41
N ASP A 127 -11.22 -7.56 -23.49
CA ASP A 127 -12.56 -7.00 -23.55
C ASP A 127 -12.56 -5.47 -23.41
N VAL A 128 -11.80 -4.91 -22.47
CA VAL A 128 -11.67 -3.45 -22.30
C VAL A 128 -11.08 -2.79 -23.54
N LEU A 129 -10.03 -3.37 -24.14
CA LEU A 129 -9.43 -2.86 -25.38
C LEU A 129 -10.41 -2.92 -26.55
N THR A 130 -11.19 -4.00 -26.63
CA THR A 130 -12.24 -4.17 -27.66
C THR A 130 -13.34 -3.13 -27.49
N LEU A 131 -13.82 -2.92 -26.26
CA LEU A 131 -14.79 -1.89 -25.92
C LEU A 131 -14.27 -0.49 -26.26
N SER A 132 -13.01 -0.18 -25.91
CA SER A 132 -12.37 1.11 -26.21
C SER A 132 -12.32 1.39 -27.72
N ARG A 133 -11.95 0.39 -28.54
CA ARG A 133 -11.97 0.51 -30.00
C ARG A 133 -13.37 0.72 -30.57
N GLN A 134 -14.35 -0.07 -30.13
CA GLN A 134 -15.73 0.08 -30.58
C GLN A 134 -16.33 1.44 -30.16
N GLN A 135 -15.94 1.93 -28.99
CA GLN A 135 -16.29 3.26 -28.49
C GLN A 135 -15.68 4.37 -29.36
N GLU A 136 -14.42 4.21 -29.79
CA GLU A 136 -13.75 5.14 -30.71
C GLU A 136 -14.43 5.16 -32.09
N ASP A 137 -14.70 3.98 -32.66
CA ASP A 137 -15.37 3.83 -33.95
C ASP A 137 -16.76 4.49 -33.94
N LEU A 138 -17.53 4.26 -32.88
CA LEU A 138 -18.84 4.87 -32.72
C LEU A 138 -18.73 6.39 -32.61
N ARG A 139 -17.74 6.90 -31.88
CA ARG A 139 -17.49 8.34 -31.76
C ARG A 139 -17.14 8.97 -33.09
N LEU A 140 -16.25 8.36 -33.87
CA LEU A 140 -15.88 8.85 -35.20
C LEU A 140 -17.09 8.87 -36.14
N GLN A 141 -17.96 7.87 -36.06
CA GLN A 141 -19.19 7.82 -36.86
C GLN A 141 -20.18 8.94 -36.53
N ILE A 142 -20.26 9.39 -35.27
CA ILE A 142 -21.28 10.38 -34.86
C ILE A 142 -20.79 11.83 -34.77
N THR A 143 -19.47 12.07 -34.70
CA THR A 143 -18.89 13.40 -34.35
C THR A 143 -19.41 14.53 -35.25
N ASP A 144 -19.58 14.26 -36.54
CA ASP A 144 -20.03 15.24 -37.54
C ASP A 144 -21.44 14.97 -38.08
N VAL A 145 -22.22 14.15 -37.38
CA VAL A 145 -23.59 13.80 -37.79
C VAL A 145 -24.56 14.91 -37.40
N ALA A 146 -25.38 15.34 -38.37
CA ALA A 146 -26.44 16.31 -38.16
C ALA A 146 -27.55 15.76 -37.23
N SER A 147 -28.16 16.63 -36.43
CA SER A 147 -29.17 16.26 -35.44
C SER A 147 -30.40 15.57 -36.04
N ASP A 148 -30.75 15.83 -37.30
CA ASP A 148 -31.87 15.21 -38.01
C ASP A 148 -31.53 13.84 -38.63
N SER A 149 -30.26 13.41 -38.57
CA SER A 149 -29.81 12.16 -39.17
C SER A 149 -30.50 10.92 -38.56
N PRO A 150 -30.89 9.94 -39.39
CA PRO A 150 -31.44 8.67 -38.91
C PRO A 150 -30.38 7.78 -38.22
N LEU A 151 -29.09 8.07 -38.38
CA LEU A 151 -27.98 7.28 -37.83
C LEU A 151 -27.86 7.38 -36.30
N LEU A 152 -28.43 8.42 -35.69
CA LEU A 152 -28.31 8.66 -34.25
C LEU A 152 -29.02 7.62 -33.39
N ARG A 153 -30.16 7.08 -33.85
CA ARG A 153 -30.90 6.04 -33.12
C ARG A 153 -30.14 4.71 -33.06
N PRO A 154 -29.63 4.15 -34.19
CA PRO A 154 -28.72 3.02 -34.15
C PRO A 154 -27.44 3.28 -33.34
N ALA A 155 -26.91 4.50 -33.37
CA ALA A 155 -25.75 4.87 -32.57
C ALA A 155 -26.05 4.81 -31.06
N ALA A 156 -27.21 5.29 -30.61
CA ALA A 156 -27.64 5.20 -29.22
C ALA A 156 -27.76 3.73 -28.76
N GLN A 157 -28.31 2.86 -29.61
CA GLN A 157 -28.40 1.43 -29.33
C GLN A 157 -27.02 0.78 -29.20
N ARG A 158 -26.09 1.10 -30.12
CA ARG A 158 -24.70 0.64 -30.01
C ARG A 158 -24.03 1.14 -28.74
N GLN A 159 -24.22 2.41 -28.36
CA GLN A 159 -23.68 2.97 -27.12
C GLN A 159 -24.21 2.25 -25.87
N ALA A 160 -25.50 1.90 -25.86
CA ALA A 160 -26.10 1.11 -24.79
C ALA A 160 -25.48 -0.29 -24.70
N HIS A 161 -25.29 -0.97 -25.84
CA HIS A 161 -24.62 -2.28 -25.87
C HIS A 161 -23.17 -2.23 -25.36
N LEU A 162 -22.43 -1.16 -25.67
CA LEU A 162 -21.08 -0.96 -25.13
C LEU A 162 -21.11 -0.78 -23.60
N SER A 163 -22.11 -0.05 -23.09
CA SER A 163 -22.32 0.11 -21.63
C SER A 163 -22.59 -1.23 -20.97
N ASP A 164 -23.44 -2.07 -21.57
CA ASP A 164 -23.76 -3.40 -21.03
C ASP A 164 -22.54 -4.34 -21.09
N GLY A 165 -21.76 -4.29 -22.17
CA GLY A 165 -20.49 -5.02 -22.26
C GLY A 165 -19.52 -4.64 -21.14
N LEU A 166 -19.37 -3.34 -20.86
CA LEU A 166 -18.53 -2.88 -19.77
C LEU A 166 -19.04 -3.31 -18.39
N ARG A 167 -20.35 -3.43 -18.17
CA ARG A 167 -20.91 -3.96 -16.91
C ARG A 167 -20.46 -5.40 -16.67
N ILE A 168 -20.54 -6.25 -17.70
CA ILE A 168 -20.13 -7.66 -17.61
C ILE A 168 -18.64 -7.76 -17.25
N VAL A 169 -17.80 -6.93 -17.90
CA VAL A 169 -16.37 -6.85 -17.60
C VAL A 169 -16.15 -6.36 -16.17
N SER A 170 -16.87 -5.32 -15.74
CA SER A 170 -16.79 -4.78 -14.37
C SER A 170 -17.15 -5.81 -13.31
N ASP A 171 -18.19 -6.61 -13.54
CA ASP A 171 -18.63 -7.67 -12.62
C ASP A 171 -17.56 -8.78 -12.52
N SER A 172 -16.97 -9.15 -13.67
CA SER A 172 -15.88 -10.14 -13.73
C SER A 172 -14.63 -9.63 -13.00
N LEU A 173 -14.27 -8.35 -13.20
CA LEU A 173 -13.18 -7.71 -12.49
C LEU A 173 -13.45 -7.62 -10.99
N GLN A 174 -14.71 -7.45 -10.57
CA GLN A 174 -15.07 -7.42 -9.15
C GLN A 174 -14.89 -8.80 -8.50
N SER A 175 -15.16 -9.90 -9.21
CA SER A 175 -14.84 -11.25 -8.68
C SER A 175 -13.35 -11.45 -8.48
N ILE A 176 -12.51 -11.00 -9.42
CA ILE A 176 -11.05 -11.09 -9.32
C ILE A 176 -10.53 -10.17 -8.19
N ALA A 177 -11.10 -8.98 -8.06
CA ALA A 177 -10.66 -7.97 -7.11
C ALA A 177 -10.93 -8.33 -5.63
N ARG A 178 -11.72 -9.38 -5.34
CA ARG A 178 -11.90 -9.90 -3.97
C ARG A 178 -10.59 -10.39 -3.35
N GLU A 179 -9.65 -10.83 -4.16
CA GLU A 179 -8.35 -11.33 -3.70
C GLU A 179 -7.30 -10.20 -3.59
N VAL A 180 -7.54 -9.04 -4.21
CA VAL A 180 -6.63 -7.88 -4.19
C VAL A 180 -7.39 -6.59 -3.79
N PRO A 181 -7.66 -6.38 -2.48
CA PRO A 181 -8.56 -5.33 -2.00
C PRO A 181 -8.15 -3.89 -2.36
N GLN A 182 -6.86 -3.68 -2.60
CA GLN A 182 -6.30 -2.35 -2.87
C GLN A 182 -6.50 -1.92 -4.32
N MET A 183 -6.52 -2.86 -5.26
CA MET A 183 -6.84 -2.59 -6.66
C MET A 183 -8.34 -2.47 -6.92
N SER A 184 -9.16 -3.15 -6.11
CA SER A 184 -10.63 -3.12 -6.25
C SER A 184 -11.20 -1.71 -6.35
N ARG A 185 -10.66 -0.74 -5.60
CA ARG A 185 -11.20 0.63 -5.58
C ARG A 185 -10.88 1.41 -6.85
N ALA A 186 -9.63 1.41 -7.31
CA ALA A 186 -9.23 2.13 -8.51
C ALA A 186 -9.88 1.55 -9.78
N VAL A 187 -9.96 0.22 -9.88
CA VAL A 187 -10.64 -0.48 -10.97
C VAL A 187 -12.14 -0.15 -11.01
N GLN A 188 -12.83 -0.20 -9.85
CA GLN A 188 -14.24 0.18 -9.75
C GLN A 188 -14.49 1.64 -10.08
N GLU A 189 -13.60 2.54 -9.68
CA GLU A 189 -13.70 3.96 -9.98
C GLU A 189 -13.62 4.21 -11.49
N GLN A 190 -12.62 3.65 -12.18
CA GLN A 190 -12.48 3.84 -13.63
C GLN A 190 -13.60 3.16 -14.41
N ALA A 191 -14.01 1.95 -14.05
CA ALA A 191 -15.16 1.28 -14.65
C ALA A 191 -16.45 2.09 -14.43
N GLY A 192 -16.67 2.62 -13.23
CA GLY A 192 -17.83 3.45 -12.90
C GLY A 192 -17.85 4.79 -13.64
N ASN A 193 -16.69 5.44 -13.79
CA ASN A 193 -16.54 6.67 -14.57
C ASN A 193 -16.83 6.42 -16.05
N ALA A 194 -16.28 5.34 -16.62
CA ALA A 194 -16.58 4.93 -17.99
C ALA A 194 -18.08 4.67 -18.19
N LEU A 195 -18.72 3.89 -17.31
CA LEU A 195 -20.16 3.61 -17.39
C LEU A 195 -21.01 4.88 -17.30
N ARG A 196 -20.63 5.84 -16.44
CA ARG A 196 -21.33 7.12 -16.34
C ARG A 196 -21.23 7.90 -17.65
N GLU A 197 -20.03 8.06 -18.20
CA GLU A 197 -19.82 8.76 -19.47
C GLU A 197 -20.54 8.07 -20.64
N MET A 198 -20.55 6.73 -20.70
CA MET A 198 -21.31 5.98 -21.71
C MET A 198 -22.83 6.17 -21.57
N SER A 199 -23.33 6.27 -20.33
CA SER A 199 -24.74 6.59 -20.05
C SER A 199 -25.12 7.99 -20.52
N GLU A 200 -24.31 9.00 -20.17
CA GLU A 200 -24.51 10.39 -20.62
C GLU A 200 -24.44 10.49 -22.16
N SER A 201 -23.52 9.76 -22.79
CA SER A 201 -23.45 9.65 -24.25
C SER A 201 -24.72 9.06 -24.86
N THR A 202 -25.28 8.02 -24.25
CA THR A 202 -26.54 7.39 -24.68
C THR A 202 -27.71 8.37 -24.59
N GLY A 203 -27.79 9.15 -23.50
CA GLY A 203 -28.76 10.22 -23.32
C GLY A 203 -28.64 11.30 -24.40
N ALA A 204 -27.43 11.84 -24.60
CA ALA A 204 -27.15 12.84 -25.61
C ALA A 204 -27.46 12.34 -27.04
N LEU A 205 -27.18 11.07 -27.36
CA LEU A 205 -27.57 10.46 -28.65
C LEU A 205 -29.09 10.37 -28.82
N THR A 206 -29.81 10.02 -27.75
CA THR A 206 -31.28 9.95 -27.73
C THR A 206 -31.90 11.33 -27.92
N GLU A 207 -31.29 12.36 -27.34
CA GLU A 207 -31.66 13.77 -27.50
C GLU A 207 -31.15 14.41 -28.80
N ARG A 208 -30.48 13.62 -29.66
CA ARG A 208 -29.96 14.04 -30.96
C ARG A 208 -28.86 15.11 -30.88
N GLN A 209 -28.12 15.11 -29.77
CA GLN A 209 -26.99 15.99 -29.47
C GLN A 209 -25.64 15.30 -29.79
N SER A 210 -25.35 15.09 -31.08
CA SER A 210 -24.19 14.31 -31.56
C SER A 210 -22.83 14.80 -31.03
N ARG A 211 -22.59 16.11 -30.98
CA ARG A 211 -21.34 16.68 -30.45
C ARG A 211 -21.16 16.46 -28.96
N GLN A 212 -22.24 16.59 -28.19
CA GLN A 212 -22.21 16.36 -26.74
C GLN A 212 -21.96 14.88 -26.46
N ALA A 213 -22.66 14.00 -27.18
CA ALA A 213 -22.41 12.56 -27.13
C ALA A 213 -20.94 12.25 -27.40
N ALA A 214 -20.35 12.79 -28.48
CA ALA A 214 -18.95 12.57 -28.82
C ALA A 214 -17.96 13.04 -27.73
N GLY A 215 -18.33 14.09 -26.98
CA GLY A 215 -17.59 14.55 -25.79
C GLY A 215 -17.57 13.50 -24.68
N HIS A 216 -18.75 12.98 -24.30
CA HIS A 216 -18.88 11.92 -23.30
C HIS A 216 -18.19 10.62 -23.73
N GLN A 217 -18.28 10.25 -25.01
CA GLN A 217 -17.56 9.09 -25.54
C GLN A 217 -16.04 9.22 -25.39
N ARG A 218 -15.49 10.43 -25.51
CA ARG A 218 -14.08 10.69 -25.23
C ARG A 218 -13.74 10.49 -23.75
N GLY A 219 -14.60 10.95 -22.83
CA GLY A 219 -14.46 10.71 -21.40
C GLY A 219 -14.48 9.21 -21.04
N ALA A 220 -15.39 8.46 -21.66
CA ALA A 220 -15.46 7.00 -21.53
C ALA A 220 -14.16 6.32 -22.00
N MET A 221 -13.62 6.71 -23.17
CA MET A 221 -12.35 6.18 -23.67
C MET A 221 -11.18 6.45 -22.73
N THR A 222 -11.10 7.63 -22.11
CA THR A 222 -10.05 7.93 -21.11
C THR A 222 -10.09 6.92 -19.96
N SER A 223 -11.29 6.67 -19.44
CA SER A 223 -11.48 5.74 -18.31
C SER A 223 -11.23 4.28 -18.72
N LEU A 224 -11.65 3.86 -19.91
CA LEU A 224 -11.37 2.54 -20.47
C LEU A 224 -9.86 2.31 -20.69
N ASN A 225 -9.14 3.33 -21.17
CA ASN A 225 -7.70 3.23 -21.38
C ASN A 225 -6.92 3.16 -20.06
N GLU A 226 -7.36 3.91 -19.04
CA GLU A 226 -6.77 3.79 -17.69
C GLU A 226 -7.06 2.40 -17.09
N LEU A 227 -8.28 1.88 -17.31
CA LEU A 227 -8.64 0.52 -16.90
C LEU A 227 -7.74 -0.52 -17.59
N ALA A 228 -7.51 -0.41 -18.90
CA ALA A 228 -6.60 -1.29 -19.63
C ALA A 228 -5.16 -1.20 -19.12
N LEU A 229 -4.68 0.00 -18.79
CA LEU A 229 -3.35 0.19 -18.21
C LEU A 229 -3.22 -0.51 -16.85
N MET A 230 -4.21 -0.31 -15.96
CA MET A 230 -4.23 -0.98 -14.65
C MET A 230 -4.26 -2.51 -14.76
N LEU A 231 -5.05 -3.06 -15.70
CA LEU A 231 -5.12 -4.51 -15.92
C LEU A 231 -3.81 -5.07 -16.49
N SER A 232 -3.18 -4.35 -17.41
CA SER A 232 -1.86 -4.70 -17.95
C SER A 232 -0.78 -4.72 -16.86
N GLU A 233 -0.78 -3.72 -15.98
CA GLU A 233 0.15 -3.66 -14.85
C GLU A 233 -0.10 -4.78 -13.83
N LEU A 234 -1.36 -5.06 -13.50
CA LEU A 234 -1.70 -6.18 -12.62
C LEU A 234 -1.24 -7.50 -13.21
N MET A 235 -1.47 -7.73 -14.51
CA MET A 235 -0.99 -8.91 -15.20
C MET A 235 0.55 -9.02 -15.15
N ASN A 236 1.26 -7.91 -15.36
CA ASN A 236 2.72 -7.88 -15.28
C ASN A 236 3.23 -8.12 -13.85
N GLN A 237 2.55 -7.58 -12.83
CA GLN A 237 2.90 -7.81 -11.44
C GLN A 237 2.70 -9.28 -11.04
N MET A 238 1.63 -9.92 -11.54
CA MET A 238 1.37 -11.34 -11.30
C MET A 238 2.33 -12.26 -12.06
N MET A 239 2.69 -11.92 -13.31
CA MET A 239 3.64 -12.73 -14.10
C MET A 239 5.10 -12.55 -13.68
N ASN A 240 5.49 -11.36 -13.21
CA ASN A 240 6.84 -11.10 -12.67
C ASN A 240 6.98 -11.54 -11.20
N GLY A 241 6.11 -12.44 -10.73
CA GLY A 241 6.02 -12.96 -9.38
C GLY A 241 7.19 -13.84 -8.94
N SER A 242 8.43 -13.40 -9.12
CA SER A 242 9.59 -13.95 -8.42
C SER A 242 9.88 -13.10 -7.16
N GLY A 243 9.32 -13.55 -6.03
CA GLY A 243 9.90 -13.32 -4.71
C GLY A 243 9.33 -12.14 -3.90
N GLN A 244 8.73 -12.50 -2.75
CA GLN A 244 8.77 -11.71 -1.52
C GLN A 244 8.27 -10.25 -1.59
N GLY A 245 7.00 -10.03 -1.24
CA GLY A 245 6.57 -8.74 -0.68
C GLY A 245 6.51 -7.58 -1.68
N SER A 246 5.38 -7.44 -2.36
CA SER A 246 5.05 -6.15 -2.94
C SER A 246 4.99 -5.09 -1.84
N SER A 247 5.69 -3.99 -2.08
CA SER A 247 5.64 -2.70 -1.38
C SER A 247 6.50 -2.62 -0.12
N ASN A 248 7.80 -2.40 -0.32
CA ASN A 248 8.56 -1.31 0.29
C ASN A 248 9.93 -1.24 -0.41
N MET A 249 9.99 -0.72 -1.66
CA MET A 249 11.27 -0.26 -2.17
C MET A 249 11.79 0.79 -1.20
N SER A 250 12.99 0.57 -0.68
CA SER A 250 13.60 1.52 0.24
C SER A 250 13.75 2.88 -0.45
N MET A 251 13.67 3.97 0.32
CA MET A 251 13.93 5.33 -0.19
C MET A 251 15.31 5.44 -0.88
N GLU A 252 16.28 4.63 -0.48
CA GLU A 252 17.59 4.50 -1.12
C GLU A 252 17.49 3.95 -2.55
N GLN A 253 16.73 2.85 -2.74
CA GLN A 253 16.46 2.26 -4.06
C GLN A 253 15.67 3.21 -4.95
N MET A 254 14.66 3.88 -4.39
CA MET A 254 13.88 4.91 -5.06
C MET A 254 14.77 6.05 -5.58
N THR A 255 15.70 6.50 -4.74
CA THR A 255 16.67 7.54 -5.10
C THR A 255 17.60 7.09 -6.22
N GLN A 256 18.12 5.87 -6.16
CA GLN A 256 19.01 5.31 -7.17
C GLN A 256 18.30 5.20 -8.54
N GLN A 257 17.05 4.74 -8.55
CA GLN A 257 16.30 4.59 -9.78
C GLN A 257 15.96 5.94 -10.43
N LEU A 258 15.59 6.96 -9.63
CA LEU A 258 15.41 8.32 -10.15
C LEU A 258 16.72 8.93 -10.68
N GLN A 259 17.88 8.63 -10.08
CA GLN A 259 19.17 9.06 -10.62
C GLN A 259 19.46 8.41 -11.96
N GLN A 260 19.19 7.11 -12.08
CA GLN A 260 19.36 6.38 -13.33
C GLN A 260 18.47 6.95 -14.44
N MET A 261 17.21 7.24 -14.14
CA MET A 261 16.31 7.93 -15.08
C MET A 261 16.81 9.32 -15.45
N GLY A 262 17.36 10.08 -14.49
CA GLY A 262 17.98 11.36 -14.76
C GLY A 262 19.14 11.24 -15.75
N GLN A 263 19.98 10.21 -15.63
CA GLN A 263 21.09 9.95 -16.57
C GLN A 263 20.58 9.58 -17.96
N GLN A 264 19.61 8.66 -18.04
CA GLN A 264 18.97 8.28 -19.32
C GLN A 264 18.31 9.48 -19.99
N GLN A 265 17.58 10.29 -19.22
CA GLN A 265 16.96 11.51 -19.70
C GLN A 265 18.00 12.52 -20.20
N GLN A 266 19.15 12.65 -19.53
CA GLN A 266 20.23 13.51 -19.98
C GLN A 266 20.82 13.06 -21.31
N GLU A 267 21.01 11.76 -21.50
CA GLU A 267 21.47 11.20 -22.77
C GLU A 267 20.44 11.46 -23.88
N LEU A 268 19.17 11.18 -23.60
CA LEU A 268 18.06 11.41 -24.52
C LEU A 268 17.98 12.90 -24.94
N ASN A 269 18.17 13.82 -23.99
CA ASN A 269 18.22 15.26 -24.26
C ASN A 269 19.34 15.63 -25.23
N ARG A 270 20.53 15.02 -25.09
CA ARG A 270 21.66 15.24 -26.01
C ARG A 270 21.33 14.71 -27.40
N GLN A 271 20.74 13.52 -27.50
CA GLN A 271 20.36 12.92 -28.78
C GLN A 271 19.29 13.75 -29.50
N ILE A 272 18.27 14.24 -28.80
CA ILE A 272 17.26 15.16 -29.35
C ILE A 272 17.93 16.46 -29.82
N GLN A 273 18.84 17.03 -29.03
CA GLN A 273 19.49 18.29 -29.38
C GLN A 273 20.41 18.16 -30.60
N GLN A 274 21.16 17.06 -30.71
CA GLN A 274 21.95 16.74 -31.90
C GLN A 274 21.04 16.62 -33.13
N LEU A 275 19.95 15.85 -33.02
CA LEU A 275 19.02 15.66 -34.11
C LEU A 275 18.35 16.97 -34.54
N LEU A 276 18.00 17.85 -33.59
CA LEU A 276 17.43 19.16 -33.89
C LEU A 276 18.43 20.07 -34.62
N ASN A 277 19.71 20.00 -34.28
CA ASN A 277 20.77 20.76 -34.97
C ASN A 277 20.98 20.22 -36.40
N ASP A 278 20.96 18.90 -36.58
CA ASP A 278 21.09 18.25 -37.89
C ASP A 278 19.89 18.57 -38.80
N MET A 279 18.69 18.65 -38.22
CA MET A 279 17.47 19.09 -38.91
C MET A 279 17.48 20.58 -39.29
N GLN A 280 18.27 21.42 -38.60
CA GLN A 280 18.36 22.85 -38.90
C GLN A 280 19.18 23.13 -40.17
N GLY A 281 19.94 22.15 -40.66
CA GLY A 281 20.75 22.24 -41.89
C GLY A 281 20.18 21.54 -43.12
N ASN A 282 19.27 20.57 -42.97
CA ASN A 282 18.75 19.73 -44.08
C ASN A 282 17.23 19.46 -43.95
N ARG A 283 16.56 19.14 -45.08
CA ARG A 283 15.16 18.65 -45.07
C ARG A 283 15.08 17.34 -44.28
N LEU A 284 13.99 17.17 -43.51
CA LEU A 284 13.70 15.97 -42.73
C LEU A 284 13.77 14.72 -43.60
N THR A 285 14.72 13.82 -43.31
CA THR A 285 14.88 12.53 -44.00
C THR A 285 14.12 11.41 -43.28
N GLN A 286 13.84 10.32 -43.99
CA GLN A 286 13.13 9.15 -43.44
C GLN A 286 13.88 8.53 -42.25
N ASP A 287 15.21 8.43 -42.34
CA ASP A 287 16.07 7.97 -41.25
C ASP A 287 15.95 8.84 -39.98
N MET A 288 15.79 10.16 -40.13
CA MET A 288 15.58 11.06 -38.99
C MET A 288 14.22 10.84 -38.32
N GLN A 289 13.17 10.51 -39.10
CA GLN A 289 11.86 10.18 -38.53
C GLN A 289 11.88 8.86 -37.76
N GLU A 290 12.58 7.85 -38.25
CA GLU A 290 12.75 6.59 -37.53
C GLU A 290 13.51 6.81 -36.22
N ARG A 291 14.57 7.61 -36.26
CA ARG A 291 15.31 7.99 -35.05
C ARG A 291 14.45 8.76 -34.04
N LEU A 292 13.56 9.63 -34.50
CA LEU A 292 12.57 10.30 -33.62
C LEU A 292 11.61 9.32 -32.96
N ARG A 293 11.14 8.30 -33.69
CA ARG A 293 10.27 7.25 -33.11
C ARG A 293 11.02 6.42 -32.06
N GLN A 294 12.29 6.09 -32.32
CA GLN A 294 13.15 5.41 -31.35
C GLN A 294 13.33 6.23 -30.08
N LEU A 295 13.62 7.53 -30.21
CA LEU A 295 13.72 8.45 -29.07
C LEU A 295 12.39 8.56 -28.30
N GLY A 296 11.26 8.60 -29.01
CA GLY A 296 9.93 8.56 -28.41
C GLY A 296 9.69 7.27 -27.61
N SER A 297 10.12 6.12 -28.13
CA SER A 297 10.03 4.84 -27.42
C SER A 297 10.91 4.80 -26.17
N GLN A 298 12.13 5.36 -26.23
CA GLN A 298 13.00 5.47 -25.07
C GLN A 298 12.40 6.40 -24.01
N GLN A 299 11.80 7.50 -24.43
CA GLN A 299 11.12 8.43 -23.53
C GLN A 299 9.89 7.80 -22.87
N GLU A 300 9.15 6.96 -23.60
CA GLU A 300 8.02 6.19 -23.06
C GLU A 300 8.46 5.20 -21.98
N GLN A 301 9.60 4.55 -22.17
CA GLN A 301 10.17 3.66 -21.15
C GLN A 301 10.46 4.42 -19.85
N ILE A 302 11.16 5.56 -19.94
CA ILE A 302 11.44 6.42 -18.77
C ILE A 302 10.14 6.87 -18.11
N ARG A 303 9.12 7.23 -18.90
CA ARG A 303 7.80 7.65 -18.40
C ARG A 303 7.09 6.52 -17.66
N SER A 304 7.16 5.30 -18.17
CA SER A 304 6.57 4.11 -17.55
C SER A 304 7.25 3.81 -16.21
N ASP A 305 8.58 3.79 -16.18
CA ASP A 305 9.34 3.54 -14.95
C ASP A 305 9.04 4.62 -13.89
N LEU A 306 8.89 5.88 -14.32
CA LEU A 306 8.51 6.99 -13.43
C LEU A 306 7.11 6.84 -12.84
N ARG A 307 6.15 6.33 -13.62
CA ARG A 307 4.78 6.06 -13.15
C ARG A 307 4.72 4.89 -12.18
N GLN A 308 5.54 3.87 -12.39
CA GLN A 308 5.68 2.76 -11.44
C GLN A 308 6.17 3.29 -10.09
N LEU A 309 7.19 4.16 -10.10
CA LEU A 309 7.71 4.84 -8.93
C LEU A 309 6.69 5.75 -8.23
N SER A 310 5.83 6.44 -8.98
CA SER A 310 4.79 7.29 -8.38
C SER A 310 3.63 6.50 -7.76
N ARG A 311 3.53 5.20 -8.02
CA ARG A 311 2.51 4.30 -7.44
C ARG A 311 2.98 3.62 -6.15
N GLU A 312 4.25 3.76 -5.78
CA GLU A 312 4.78 3.19 -4.54
C GLU A 312 4.37 3.99 -3.30
N ARG A 313 3.95 3.24 -2.27
CA ARG A 313 3.23 3.72 -1.08
C ARG A 313 3.93 4.79 -0.24
N ASP A 314 5.26 4.87 -0.27
CA ASP A 314 6.03 5.76 0.62
C ASP A 314 6.30 7.15 0.03
N ALA A 315 5.95 7.38 -1.23
CA ALA A 315 6.06 8.69 -1.84
C ALA A 315 4.86 9.56 -1.41
N GLN A 316 5.07 10.40 -0.40
CA GLN A 316 4.06 11.38 0.07
C GLN A 316 3.52 12.29 -1.05
N ASN A 317 2.26 12.71 -0.90
CA ASN A 317 1.43 13.52 -1.82
C ASN A 317 2.11 14.65 -2.63
N LYS A 318 3.14 15.33 -2.09
CA LYS A 318 3.80 16.43 -2.81
C LYS A 318 4.81 15.93 -3.86
N LEU A 319 5.57 14.89 -3.53
CA LEU A 319 6.51 14.27 -4.46
C LEU A 319 5.75 13.53 -5.57
N LEU A 320 4.67 12.82 -5.24
CA LEU A 320 3.77 12.17 -6.20
C LEU A 320 3.21 13.15 -7.23
N GLY A 321 2.78 14.33 -6.78
CA GLY A 321 2.26 15.38 -7.65
C GLY A 321 3.30 15.89 -8.65
N ASP A 322 4.57 16.00 -8.24
CA ASP A 322 5.64 16.43 -9.13
C ASP A 322 6.06 15.32 -10.11
N LEU A 323 6.09 14.05 -9.68
CA LEU A 323 6.35 12.90 -10.56
C LEU A 323 5.27 12.75 -11.65
N ASN A 324 3.99 12.92 -11.29
CA ASN A 324 2.89 12.85 -12.26
C ASN A 324 2.96 13.97 -13.30
N ARG A 325 3.29 15.20 -12.88
CA ARG A 325 3.51 16.33 -13.81
C ARG A 325 4.67 16.07 -14.76
N ILE A 326 5.76 15.46 -14.28
CA ILE A 326 6.87 15.08 -15.14
C ILE A 326 6.40 14.06 -16.17
N ALA A 327 5.63 13.03 -15.77
CA ALA A 327 5.09 12.03 -16.68
C ALA A 327 4.16 12.62 -17.74
N GLU A 328 3.33 13.61 -17.40
CA GLU A 328 2.51 14.37 -18.35
C GLU A 328 3.37 15.14 -19.37
N GLN A 329 4.42 15.83 -18.91
CA GLN A 329 5.35 16.53 -19.80
C GLN A 329 6.08 15.56 -20.74
N MET A 330 6.44 14.37 -20.26
CA MET A 330 7.01 13.33 -21.11
C MET A 330 6.02 12.87 -22.18
N ALA A 331 4.74 12.73 -21.84
CA ALA A 331 3.69 12.38 -22.81
C ALA A 331 3.59 13.39 -23.96
N GLU A 332 3.60 14.69 -23.66
CA GLU A 332 3.62 15.74 -24.69
C GLU A 332 4.85 15.63 -25.60
N SER A 333 6.04 15.41 -25.03
CA SER A 333 7.26 15.26 -25.82
C SER A 333 7.24 14.00 -26.70
N ILE A 334 6.67 12.90 -26.22
CA ILE A 334 6.52 11.65 -26.97
C ILE A 334 5.59 11.87 -28.18
N GLU A 335 4.47 12.55 -27.98
CA GLU A 335 3.55 12.89 -29.07
C GLU A 335 4.24 13.77 -30.12
N GLU A 336 4.98 14.81 -29.69
CA GLU A 336 5.75 15.67 -30.59
C GLU A 336 6.82 14.90 -31.38
N MET A 337 7.50 13.93 -30.74
CA MET A 337 8.47 13.05 -31.40
C MET A 337 7.83 12.13 -32.43
N GLN A 338 6.71 11.49 -32.08
CA GLN A 338 5.97 10.59 -32.99
C GLN A 338 5.40 11.35 -34.20
N GLN A 339 4.92 12.58 -33.99
CA GLN A 339 4.42 13.45 -35.06
C GLN A 339 5.53 14.13 -35.86
N SER A 340 6.80 13.89 -35.53
CA SER A 340 7.97 14.55 -36.15
C SER A 340 7.93 16.09 -36.02
N ARG A 341 7.37 16.61 -34.92
CA ARG A 341 7.19 18.05 -34.62
C ARG A 341 8.14 18.55 -33.53
N VAL A 342 9.32 17.95 -33.42
CA VAL A 342 10.33 18.34 -32.44
C VAL A 342 10.82 19.76 -32.71
N SER A 343 10.86 20.57 -31.66
CA SER A 343 11.25 21.98 -31.73
C SER A 343 12.18 22.37 -30.58
N ARG A 344 12.65 23.62 -30.58
CA ARG A 344 13.39 24.17 -29.42
C ARG A 344 12.56 24.11 -28.13
N ARG A 345 11.22 24.20 -28.22
CA ARG A 345 10.32 24.05 -27.08
C ARG A 345 10.36 22.62 -26.54
N THR A 346 10.41 21.61 -27.39
CA THR A 346 10.58 20.20 -26.99
C THR A 346 11.89 20.05 -26.21
N VAL A 347 13.02 20.54 -26.75
CA VAL A 347 14.32 20.48 -26.04
C VAL A 347 14.27 21.17 -24.68
N GLN A 348 13.61 22.32 -24.57
CA GLN A 348 13.42 23.02 -23.28
C GLN A 348 12.56 22.21 -22.30
N ARG A 349 11.46 21.60 -22.76
CA ARG A 349 10.62 20.71 -21.93
C ARG A 349 11.44 19.53 -21.41
N GLN A 350 12.25 18.93 -22.27
CA GLN A 350 13.13 17.81 -21.95
C GLN A 350 14.22 18.19 -20.91
N GLN A 351 14.74 19.42 -20.96
CA GLN A 351 15.62 19.95 -19.92
C GLN A 351 14.89 20.18 -18.59
N GLN A 352 13.66 20.69 -18.62
CA GLN A 352 12.84 20.86 -17.42
C GLN A 352 12.51 19.52 -16.75
N ILE A 353 12.17 18.50 -17.55
CA ILE A 353 11.96 17.13 -17.09
C ILE A 353 13.20 16.62 -16.35
N LEU A 354 14.39 16.77 -16.95
CA LEU A 354 15.65 16.38 -16.33
C LEU A 354 15.88 17.11 -14.99
N THR A 355 15.70 18.44 -14.96
CA THR A 355 15.87 19.22 -13.72
C THR A 355 14.95 18.72 -12.62
N ARG A 356 13.67 18.48 -12.93
CA ARG A 356 12.69 18.00 -11.95
C ARG A 356 12.99 16.58 -11.47
N LEU A 357 13.49 15.69 -12.32
CA LEU A 357 13.94 14.34 -11.92
C LEU A 357 15.12 14.43 -10.95
N LEU A 358 16.09 15.31 -11.21
CA LEU A 358 17.24 15.53 -10.33
C LEU A 358 16.83 16.17 -8.99
N GLU A 359 15.90 17.12 -9.02
CA GLU A 359 15.32 17.72 -7.80
C GLU A 359 14.55 16.69 -6.97
N ALA A 360 13.75 15.83 -7.61
CA ALA A 360 13.04 14.74 -6.95
C ALA A 360 14.00 13.76 -6.27
N SER A 361 15.05 13.33 -6.99
CA SER A 361 16.12 12.48 -6.43
C SER A 361 16.82 13.13 -5.24
N LYS A 362 17.20 14.41 -5.37
CA LYS A 362 17.85 15.16 -4.29
C LYS A 362 16.94 15.29 -3.06
N SER A 363 15.65 15.51 -3.27
CA SER A 363 14.66 15.62 -2.19
C SER A 363 14.52 14.31 -1.41
N LEU A 364 14.54 13.16 -2.09
CA LEU A 364 14.57 11.84 -1.45
C LEU A 364 15.85 11.63 -0.63
N GLN A 365 17.00 12.00 -1.19
CA GLN A 365 18.30 11.86 -0.54
C GLN A 365 18.45 12.76 0.71
N GLU A 366 17.93 13.99 0.65
CA GLU A 366 17.93 14.92 1.80
C GLU A 366 17.00 14.46 2.91
N ARG A 367 15.91 13.75 2.59
CA ARG A 367 14.97 13.17 3.57
C ARG A 367 15.50 11.93 4.27
N GLY A 368 16.32 11.10 3.59
CA GLY A 368 16.99 9.95 4.21
C GLY A 368 18.05 10.35 5.25
N LYS A 369 18.47 11.61 5.25
CA LYS A 369 19.30 12.20 6.31
C LYS A 369 18.40 12.69 7.43
N ASP A 370 18.08 11.79 8.35
CA ASP A 370 17.45 12.17 9.62
C ASP A 370 18.23 13.33 10.25
N ASN A 371 17.57 14.46 10.50
CA ASN A 371 18.02 15.40 11.52
C ASN A 371 17.82 14.70 12.87
N LYS A 372 18.72 13.77 13.21
CA LYS A 372 18.78 13.20 14.55
C LYS A 372 18.81 14.38 15.52
N ARG A 373 17.72 14.55 16.28
CA ARG A 373 17.67 15.52 17.36
C ARG A 373 18.84 15.20 18.27
N GLN A 374 19.90 15.97 18.19
CA GLN A 374 20.96 15.93 19.19
C GLN A 374 20.31 16.49 20.46
N GLY A 375 19.82 15.59 21.31
CA GLY A 375 19.40 15.97 22.65
C GLY A 375 20.64 16.51 23.35
N ARG A 376 20.72 17.84 23.50
CA ARG A 376 21.48 18.37 24.63
C ARG A 376 20.72 17.96 25.88
N THR A 377 21.35 17.14 26.71
CA THR A 377 20.90 16.92 28.08
C THR A 377 20.71 18.29 28.72
N ALA A 378 19.61 18.50 29.44
CA ALA A 378 19.38 19.76 30.14
C ALA A 378 20.58 20.03 31.06
N GLU A 379 21.27 21.14 30.83
CA GLU A 379 22.11 21.70 31.88
C GLU A 379 21.16 22.11 33.00
N GLU A 380 21.44 21.63 34.20
CA GLU A 380 20.69 21.93 35.41
C GLU A 380 20.85 23.43 35.71
N ILE A 381 19.95 24.24 35.14
CA ILE A 381 19.85 25.65 35.52
C ILE A 381 19.28 25.64 36.94
N LEU A 382 20.16 25.79 37.93
CA LEU A 382 19.79 26.13 39.30
C LEU A 382 18.97 27.42 39.24
N ARG A 383 17.65 27.29 39.26
CA ARG A 383 16.75 28.41 39.47
C ARG A 383 16.76 28.71 40.96
N GLU A 384 17.48 29.75 41.34
CA GLU A 384 17.32 30.34 42.66
C GLU A 384 15.91 30.93 42.75
N SER A 385 15.16 30.51 43.78
CA SER A 385 13.92 31.18 44.15
C SER A 385 14.22 32.66 44.45
N PRO A 386 13.32 33.59 44.10
CA PRO A 386 13.49 34.99 44.47
C PRO A 386 13.81 35.11 45.97
N ALA A 387 14.75 35.99 46.33
CA ALA A 387 15.13 36.20 47.72
C ALA A 387 13.90 36.56 48.58
N ASP A 388 13.89 36.11 49.83
CA ASP A 388 12.85 36.49 50.79
C ASP A 388 12.73 38.02 50.88
N LEU A 389 11.50 38.50 51.01
CA LEU A 389 11.20 39.93 51.11
C LEU A 389 12.01 40.55 52.25
N THR A 390 12.61 41.71 52.00
CA THR A 390 13.33 42.43 53.05
C THR A 390 12.36 42.85 54.17
N PRO A 391 12.85 43.03 55.41
CA PRO A 391 12.07 43.57 56.53
C PRO A 391 11.19 44.79 56.20
N ALA A 392 11.73 45.71 55.39
CA ALA A 392 11.03 46.91 54.97
C ALA A 392 9.83 46.59 54.06
N GLU A 393 9.99 45.63 53.15
CA GLU A 393 8.94 45.20 52.23
C GLU A 393 7.85 44.40 52.95
N GLN A 394 8.21 43.62 53.97
CA GLN A 394 7.27 42.91 54.83
C GLN A 394 6.41 43.89 55.64
N ALA A 395 7.03 44.90 56.27
CA ALA A 395 6.33 45.94 57.00
C ALA A 395 5.39 46.77 56.10
N GLU A 396 5.81 47.04 54.86
CA GLU A 396 4.99 47.77 53.90
C GLU A 396 3.79 46.95 53.40
N ARG A 397 3.97 45.64 53.21
CA ARG A 397 2.87 44.73 52.90
C ARG A 397 1.87 44.67 54.06
N LEU A 398 2.36 44.52 55.29
CA LEU A 398 1.52 44.48 56.49
C LEU A 398 0.70 45.77 56.66
N ARG A 399 1.30 46.94 56.38
CA ARG A 399 0.58 48.22 56.34
C ARG A 399 -0.52 48.26 55.28
N ARG A 400 -0.23 47.77 54.07
CA ARG A 400 -1.23 47.70 52.99
C ARG A 400 -2.39 46.78 53.36
N ASP A 401 -2.11 45.65 53.99
CA ASP A 401 -3.13 44.71 54.44
C ASP A 401 -3.98 45.30 55.58
N LEU A 402 -3.37 46.05 56.53
CA LEU A 402 -4.11 46.79 57.55
C LEU A 402 -5.02 47.86 56.94
N ILE A 403 -4.53 48.65 55.98
CA ILE A 403 -5.33 49.69 55.31
C ILE A 403 -6.54 49.04 54.62
N ARG A 404 -6.31 47.96 53.86
CA ARG A 404 -7.39 47.20 53.20
C ARG A 404 -8.41 46.68 54.21
N ALA A 405 -7.95 46.13 55.34
CA ALA A 405 -8.85 45.63 56.39
C ALA A 405 -9.67 46.76 57.05
N LEU A 406 -9.11 47.95 57.23
CA LEU A 406 -9.85 49.09 57.75
C LEU A 406 -10.84 49.67 56.72
N GLU A 407 -10.53 49.60 55.44
CA GLU A 407 -11.41 50.03 54.34
C GLU A 407 -12.62 49.10 54.12
N THR A 408 -12.57 47.84 54.59
CA THR A 408 -13.69 46.89 54.45
C THR A 408 -14.92 47.17 55.33
N GLY A 409 -14.93 48.28 56.10
CA GLY A 409 -16.16 48.81 56.71
C GLY A 409 -16.59 48.18 58.04
N TYR A 410 -15.66 47.60 58.81
CA TYR A 410 -15.95 47.05 60.14
C TYR A 410 -16.40 48.13 61.14
N SER A 411 -17.18 47.76 62.17
CA SER A 411 -17.57 48.70 63.24
C SER A 411 -16.37 49.12 64.10
N ALA A 412 -16.47 50.26 64.80
CA ALA A 412 -15.36 50.88 65.51
C ALA A 412 -14.63 49.91 66.47
N ASP A 413 -15.39 49.11 67.23
CA ASP A 413 -14.83 48.14 68.17
C ASP A 413 -13.96 47.07 67.48
N TYR A 414 -14.35 46.63 66.27
CA TYR A 414 -13.57 45.66 65.50
C TYR A 414 -12.37 46.30 64.80
N GLN A 415 -12.48 47.56 64.38
CA GLN A 415 -11.34 48.29 63.82
C GLN A 415 -10.21 48.45 64.86
N ASP A 416 -10.56 48.68 66.13
CA ASP A 416 -9.58 48.75 67.22
C ASP A 416 -8.93 47.40 67.51
N LEU A 417 -9.69 46.30 67.44
CA LEU A 417 -9.14 44.94 67.55
C LEU A 417 -8.21 44.60 66.39
N ILE A 418 -8.56 44.98 65.16
CA ILE A 418 -7.73 44.79 63.96
C ILE A 418 -6.42 45.57 64.12
N ARG A 419 -6.47 46.85 64.52
CA ARG A 419 -5.26 47.66 64.75
C ARG A 419 -4.34 47.00 65.78
N ARG A 420 -4.88 46.56 66.92
CA ARG A 420 -4.11 45.85 67.96
C ARG A 420 -3.51 44.54 67.46
N TYR A 421 -4.23 43.78 66.65
CA TYR A 421 -3.73 42.53 66.08
C TYR A 421 -2.53 42.78 65.15
N PHE A 422 -2.64 43.76 64.25
CA PHE A 422 -1.55 44.11 63.33
C PHE A 422 -0.35 44.74 64.06
N GLU A 423 -0.56 45.52 65.13
CA GLU A 423 0.53 46.02 66.00
C GLU A 423 1.27 44.87 66.71
N LEU A 424 0.54 43.87 67.21
CA LEU A 424 1.15 42.69 67.84
C LEU A 424 1.95 41.85 66.84
N LEU A 425 1.47 41.73 65.60
CA LEU A 425 2.18 41.07 64.51
C LEU A 425 3.48 41.81 64.16
N GLN A 426 3.40 43.14 63.99
CA GLN A 426 4.58 43.96 63.69
C GLN A 426 5.64 43.88 64.80
N ASN A 427 5.22 43.91 66.07
CA ASN A 427 6.12 43.78 67.22
C ASN A 427 6.73 42.38 67.33
N ARG A 428 6.01 41.33 66.90
CA ARG A 428 6.52 39.96 66.90
C ARG A 428 7.55 39.73 65.80
N GLU A 429 7.34 40.31 64.62
CA GLU A 429 8.32 40.26 63.52
C GLU A 429 9.58 41.06 63.85
N SER A 430 9.44 42.27 64.38
CA SER A 430 10.60 43.07 64.80
C SER A 430 11.34 42.51 66.03
N ALA A 431 10.68 41.75 66.90
CA ALA A 431 11.36 41.00 67.97
C ALA A 431 12.07 39.72 67.48
N ALA A 432 11.64 39.16 66.35
CA ALA A 432 12.34 38.05 65.69
C ALA A 432 13.59 38.53 64.92
N GLU A 433 13.69 39.82 64.60
CA GLU A 433 14.86 40.45 63.95
C GLU A 433 16.01 40.80 64.90
N GLN A 434 15.78 40.83 66.22
CA GLN A 434 16.82 41.13 67.24
C GLN A 434 17.48 39.89 67.87
N ARG A 435 17.06 38.69 67.50
CA ARG A 435 17.69 37.41 67.87
C ARG A 435 18.37 36.81 66.65
#